data_AF-A0A9X3B835-F1
#
_entry.id   AF-A0A9X3B835-F1
#
_cell.length_a   1.000
_cell.length_b   1.000
_cell.length_c   1.000
_cell.angle_alpha   90.00
_cell.angle_beta   90.00
_cell.angle_gamma   90.00
#
_symmetry.space_group_name_H-M   'P 1'
#
loop_
_entity.id
_entity.type
_entity.pdbx_description
1 polymer ?
#
loop_
_entity_poly.entity_id
_entity_poly.type
_entity_poly.pdbx_seq_one_letter_code
_entity_poly.pdbx_strand_id
1 'polypeptide(L)' 'MDLQQEYREELQKVQDRDFTHNWVSSSAFVFYLSVFCFVAFTFGTCARLYTERYNKNKFEPKVQESTLYTPKYK' A
#
# COMPACT_ATOMS: atom_id res chain seq x y z
N MET A 1 12.95 -51.30 -2.96
CA MET A 1 12.40 -49.93 -2.83
C MET A 1 11.61 -49.94 -1.54
N ASP A 2 12.17 -49.34 -0.49
CA ASP A 2 11.53 -49.33 0.82
C ASP A 2 10.34 -48.37 0.77
N LEU A 3 9.12 -48.88 0.85
CA LEU A 3 7.86 -48.10 0.90
C LEU A 3 7.90 -46.96 1.94
N GLN A 4 8.68 -47.14 3.01
CA GLN A 4 8.92 -46.14 4.04
C GLN A 4 9.72 -44.92 3.54
N GLN A 5 10.60 -45.09 2.56
CA GLN A 5 11.38 -44.01 1.96
C GLN A 5 10.53 -43.21 0.99
N GLU A 6 9.78 -43.88 0.10
CA GLU A 6 8.85 -43.21 -0.83
C GLU A 6 7.81 -42.37 -0.08
N TYR A 7 7.23 -42.90 1.00
CA TYR A 7 6.26 -42.16 1.82
C TYR A 7 6.86 -40.88 2.45
N ARG A 8 8.11 -40.94 2.92
CA ARG A 8 8.81 -39.77 3.49
C ARG A 8 9.10 -38.73 2.42
N GLU A 9 9.50 -39.15 1.23
CA GLU A 9 9.74 -38.25 0.10
C GLU A 9 8.46 -37.56 -0.39
N GLU A 10 7.33 -38.27 -0.40
CA GLU A 10 6.02 -37.69 -0.72
C GLU A 10 5.58 -36.66 0.33
N LEU A 11 5.74 -36.98 1.62
CA LEU A 11 5.46 -36.04 2.71
C LEU A 11 6.34 -34.80 2.60
N GLN A 12 7.63 -34.96 2.29
CA GLN A 12 8.57 -33.86 2.16
C GLN A 12 8.21 -32.95 0.96
N LYS A 13 7.79 -33.53 -0.16
CA LYS A 13 7.30 -32.76 -1.32
C LYS A 13 6.04 -31.95 -1.00
N VAL A 14 5.09 -32.54 -0.27
CA VAL A 14 3.87 -31.83 0.18
C VAL A 14 4.23 -30.69 1.13
N GLN A 15 5.16 -30.95 2.05
CA GLN A 15 5.59 -30.01 3.06
C GLN A 15 6.43 -28.85 2.50
N ASP A 16 7.23 -29.09 1.45
CA ASP A 16 7.96 -28.03 0.73
C ASP A 16 7.04 -27.10 -0.07
N ARG A 17 5.84 -27.57 -0.43
CA ARG A 17 4.79 -26.76 -1.06
C ARG A 17 4.01 -25.92 -0.06
N ASP A 18 4.10 -26.22 1.23
CA ASP A 18 3.43 -25.45 2.27
C ASP A 18 4.20 -24.17 2.60
N PHE A 19 3.51 -23.05 2.45
CA PHE A 19 4.02 -21.70 2.74
C PHE A 19 4.48 -21.53 4.20
N THR A 20 3.93 -22.33 5.11
CA THR A 20 4.26 -22.30 6.54
C THR A 20 5.60 -22.98 6.85
N HIS A 21 6.01 -23.96 6.05
CA HIS A 21 7.23 -24.74 6.32
C HIS A 21 8.46 -24.21 5.57
N ASN A 22 8.27 -23.65 4.37
CA ASN A 22 9.35 -23.09 3.57
C ASN A 22 9.53 -21.57 3.81
N TRP A 23 10.25 -21.22 4.87
CA TRP A 23 10.56 -19.83 5.24
C TRP A 23 11.32 -19.06 4.16
N VAL A 24 12.18 -19.73 3.40
CA VAL A 24 12.99 -19.11 2.35
C VAL A 24 12.09 -18.67 1.19
N SER A 25 11.21 -19.55 0.72
CA SER A 25 10.23 -19.22 -0.33
C SER A 25 9.20 -18.18 0.13
N SER A 26 8.73 -18.30 1.38
CA SER A 26 7.77 -17.37 1.98
C SER A 26 8.31 -15.93 2.11
N SER A 27 9.59 -15.77 2.44
CA SER A 27 10.22 -14.46 2.63
C SER A 27 10.24 -13.60 1.36
N ALA A 28 10.50 -14.20 0.19
CA ALA A 28 10.49 -13.50 -1.09
C ALA A 28 9.07 -13.03 -1.45
N PHE A 29 8.07 -13.88 -1.23
CA PHE A 29 6.67 -13.53 -1.48
C PHE A 29 6.21 -12.35 -0.61
N VAL A 30 6.47 -12.41 0.70
CA VAL A 30 6.14 -11.32 1.63
C VAL A 30 6.88 -10.03 1.29
N PHE A 31 8.13 -10.12 0.83
CA PHE A 31 8.89 -8.97 0.35
C PHE A 31 8.17 -8.29 -0.83
N TYR A 32 7.82 -9.03 -1.89
CA TYR A 32 7.13 -8.45 -3.04
C TYR A 32 5.74 -7.89 -2.69
N LEU A 33 4.98 -8.59 -1.84
CA LEU A 33 3.68 -8.12 -1.36
C LEU A 33 3.81 -6.82 -0.57
N SER A 34 4.81 -6.72 0.32
CA SER A 34 5.05 -5.50 1.10
C SER A 34 5.44 -4.33 0.21
N VAL A 35 6.36 -4.52 -0.76
CA VAL A 35 6.74 -3.50 -1.74
C VAL A 35 5.53 -3.03 -2.55
N PHE A 36 4.69 -3.96 -3.01
CA PHE A 36 3.46 -3.63 -3.71
C PHE A 36 2.51 -2.79 -2.85
N CYS A 37 2.28 -3.18 -1.60
CA CYS A 37 1.46 -2.43 -0.66
C CYS A 37 2.02 -1.02 -0.40
N PHE A 38 3.34 -0.87 -0.25
CA PHE A 38 3.98 0.44 -0.09
C PHE A 38 3.75 1.32 -1.31
N VAL A 39 3.98 0.80 -2.52
CA VAL A 39 3.75 1.54 -3.77
C VAL A 39 2.27 1.95 -3.88
N ALA A 40 1.34 1.02 -3.68
CA ALA A 40 -0.09 1.30 -3.72
C ALA A 40 -0.50 2.38 -2.69
N PHE A 41 0.06 2.32 -1.48
CA PHE A 41 -0.21 3.29 -0.44
C PHE A 41 0.37 4.68 -0.77
N THR A 42 1.60 4.77 -1.24
CA THR A 42 2.21 6.04 -1.66
C THR A 42 1.43 6.67 -2.82
N PHE A 43 1.09 5.91 -3.86
CA PHE A 43 0.29 6.44 -4.96
C PHE A 43 -1.12 6.85 -4.52
N GLY A 44 -1.79 6.03 -3.72
CA GLY A 44 -3.12 6.35 -3.18
C GLY A 44 -3.12 7.62 -2.32
N THR A 45 -2.12 7.78 -1.45
CA THR A 45 -1.98 8.96 -0.58
C THR A 45 -1.61 10.21 -1.37
N CYS A 46 -0.68 10.13 -2.34
CA CYS A 46 -0.35 11.24 -3.22
C CYS A 46 -1.56 11.70 -4.06
N ALA A 47 -2.32 10.76 -4.62
CA ALA A 47 -3.51 11.07 -5.41
C ALA A 47 -4.60 11.75 -4.56
N ARG A 48 -4.85 11.27 -3.35
CA ARG A 48 -5.80 11.88 -2.41
C ARG A 48 -5.34 13.27 -1.96
N LEU A 49 -4.05 13.44 -1.68
CA LEU A 49 -3.49 14.75 -1.31
C LEU A 49 -3.63 15.76 -2.45
N TYR A 50 -3.39 15.33 -3.70
CA TYR A 50 -3.61 16.13 -4.88
C TYR A 50 -5.07 16.62 -4.94
N THR A 51 -6.05 15.71 -4.95
CA THR A 51 -7.46 16.10 -5.09
C THR A 51 -7.96 17.01 -3.97
N GLU A 52 -7.57 16.75 -2.72
CA GLU A 52 -7.92 17.61 -1.59
C GLU A 52 -7.37 19.03 -1.75
N ARG A 53 -6.15 19.19 -2.27
CA ARG A 53 -5.56 20.51 -2.49
C ARG A 53 -6.27 21.28 -3.60
N TYR A 54 -6.60 20.64 -4.71
CA TYR A 54 -7.29 21.31 -5.83
C TYR A 54 -8.76 21.57 -5.54
N ASN A 55 -9.46 20.66 -4.85
CA ASN A 55 -10.85 20.87 -4.46
C ASN A 55 -10.98 22.00 -3.43
N LYS A 56 -10.00 22.18 -2.53
CA LYS A 56 -9.96 23.30 -1.59
C LYS A 56 -9.71 24.65 -2.26
N ASN A 57 -8.94 24.69 -3.37
CA ASN A 57 -8.75 25.92 -4.17
C ASN A 57 -10.00 26.33 -4.97
N LYS A 58 -11.05 25.48 -5.00
CA LYS A 58 -12.32 25.78 -5.67
C LYS A 58 -13.26 26.62 -4.79
N PHE A 59 -13.03 26.63 -3.48
CA PHE A 59 -13.68 27.59 -2.59
C PHE A 59 -12.92 28.90 -2.70
N GLU A 60 -13.59 29.96 -3.19
CA GLU A 60 -13.05 31.31 -3.12
C GLU A 60 -12.58 31.55 -1.69
N PRO A 61 -11.28 31.82 -1.46
CA PRO A 61 -10.81 32.10 -0.12
C PRO A 61 -11.62 33.29 0.39
N LYS A 62 -12.28 33.12 1.53
CA LYS A 62 -13.04 34.19 2.17
C LYS A 62 -12.02 35.23 2.66
N VAL A 63 -11.59 36.10 1.74
CA VAL A 63 -10.60 37.15 2.01
C VAL A 63 -11.23 38.07 3.05
N GLN A 64 -10.51 38.32 4.13
CA GLN A 64 -10.97 39.21 5.18
C GLN A 64 -11.13 40.61 4.59
N GLU A 65 -12.28 41.25 4.79
CA GLU A 65 -12.56 42.55 4.15
C GLU A 65 -11.56 43.65 4.54
N SER A 66 -10.89 43.52 5.69
CA SER A 66 -9.82 44.43 6.14
C SER A 66 -8.51 44.28 5.36
N THR A 67 -8.32 43.18 4.62
CA THR A 67 -7.14 42.97 3.78
C THR A 67 -7.39 43.35 2.31
N LEU A 68 -8.58 43.86 2.00
CA LEU A 68 -8.92 44.30 0.66
C LEU A 68 -8.22 45.63 0.37
N TYR A 69 -7.52 45.71 -0.77
CA TYR A 69 -6.83 46.94 -1.21
C TYR A 69 -7.81 48.12 -1.34
N THR A 70 -9.04 47.83 -1.75
CA THR A 70 -10.14 48.80 -1.81
C THR A 70 -10.99 48.69 -0.55
N PRO A 71 -10.94 49.68 0.36
CA PRO A 71 -11.76 49.65 1.57
C PRO A 71 -13.24 49.81 1.21
N LYS A 72 -14.09 48.96 1.79
CA LYS A 72 -15.55 49.12 1.76
C LYS A 72 -16.00 49.88 3.02
N TYR A 73 -16.70 50.99 2.85
CA TYR A 73 -17.32 51.74 3.94
C TYR A 73 -18.81 51.38 4.03
N LYS A 74 -19.36 51.36 5.26
CA LYS A 74 -20.81 51.18 5.50
C LYS A 74 -21.55 52.50 5.42
#